data_AF-A0A1V1I2S7-F1
#
_entry.id   AF-A0A1V1I2S7-F1
#
_cell.length_a   1.000
_cell.length_b   1.000
_cell.length_c   1.000
_cell.angle_alpha   90.00
_cell.angle_beta   90.00
_cell.angle_gamma   90.00
#
_symmetry.space_group_name_H-M   'P 1'
#
loop_
_entity.id
_entity.type
_entity.pdbx_description
1 polymer ?
#
loop_
_entity_poly.entity_id
_entity_poly.type
_entity_poly.pdbx_seq_one_letter_code
_entity_poly.pdbx_strand_id
1 'polypeptide(L)'
;MENTFLFSNTHLIMLLIFSVFLYLCPKLTKHLLPYSYIVEKIICILIILEITFEQFSYISMGSYDVYTCLPIRISRFTSYICIAILFFKNYQLFNIFFSWSLVCSIGGMIYFPNLGYRYPNILYYLFFFSNCILVYATVYLTEVRKFNINKYALRDNFIFCILYFSFIYFLNTFTNANYPYGFSSYNLLSAITFTLITTIIYIPILYSNKEFSFNFRKRKK
;
A
#
# COMPACT_ATOMS: atom_id res chain seq x y z
N MET A 1 -23.86 -16.10 -11.72
CA MET A 1 -23.19 -16.57 -12.94
C MET A 1 -21.89 -15.81 -13.06
N GLU A 2 -20.79 -16.54 -13.22
CA GLU A 2 -19.41 -16.12 -12.97
C GLU A 2 -19.00 -14.91 -13.81
N ASN A 3 -18.82 -13.76 -13.16
CA ASN A 3 -18.05 -12.67 -13.76
C ASN A 3 -16.57 -12.92 -13.44
N THR A 4 -15.95 -13.75 -14.26
CA THR A 4 -14.49 -13.85 -14.37
C THR A 4 -13.95 -12.51 -14.92
N PHE A 5 -13.85 -11.51 -14.06
CA PHE A 5 -13.22 -10.21 -14.30
C PHE A 5 -11.69 -10.32 -14.38
N LEU A 6 -11.17 -11.32 -15.09
CA LEU A 6 -9.79 -11.31 -15.52
C LEU A 6 -9.74 -10.49 -16.82
N PHE A 7 -9.39 -9.20 -16.69
CA PHE A 7 -9.10 -8.25 -17.77
C PHE A 7 -10.29 -7.81 -18.64
N SER A 8 -11.31 -7.14 -18.05
CA SER A 8 -12.24 -6.36 -18.87
C SER A 8 -11.53 -5.16 -19.54
N ASN A 9 -12.06 -4.67 -20.67
CA ASN A 9 -11.51 -3.48 -21.34
C ASN A 9 -11.38 -2.27 -20.40
N THR A 10 -12.33 -2.12 -19.47
CA THR A 10 -12.29 -1.08 -18.44
C THR A 10 -11.13 -1.25 -17.47
N HIS A 11 -10.84 -2.47 -17.04
CA HIS A 11 -9.72 -2.78 -16.14
C HIS A 11 -8.37 -2.49 -16.81
N LEU A 12 -8.22 -2.87 -18.08
CA LEU A 12 -7.02 -2.56 -18.88
C LEU A 12 -6.76 -1.05 -19.01
N ILE A 13 -7.81 -0.26 -19.26
CA ILE A 13 -7.70 1.21 -19.31
C ILE A 13 -7.24 1.76 -17.96
N MET A 14 -7.82 1.28 -16.85
CA MET A 14 -7.42 1.74 -15.51
C MET A 14 -5.97 1.36 -15.18
N LEU A 15 -5.52 0.17 -15.57
CA LEU A 15 -4.12 -0.24 -15.44
C LEU A 15 -3.18 0.62 -16.27
N LEU A 16 -3.57 1.00 -17.49
CA LEU A 16 -2.78 1.89 -18.34
C LEU A 16 -2.68 3.29 -17.73
N ILE A 17 -3.78 3.85 -17.22
CA ILE A 17 -3.76 5.15 -16.52
C ILE A 17 -2.86 5.06 -15.27
N PHE A 18 -2.95 3.96 -14.52
CA PHE A 18 -2.12 3.75 -13.33
C PHE A 18 -0.63 3.62 -13.67
N SER A 19 -0.28 2.95 -14.77
CA SER A 19 1.12 2.81 -15.20
C SER A 19 1.71 4.14 -15.70
N VAL A 20 0.91 4.95 -16.41
CA VAL A 20 1.29 6.32 -16.78
C VAL A 20 1.48 7.17 -15.52
N PHE A 21 0.60 7.05 -14.53
CA PHE A 21 0.73 7.75 -13.25
C PHE A 21 2.02 7.34 -12.51
N LEU A 22 2.33 6.04 -12.43
CA LEU A 22 3.58 5.53 -11.86
C LEU A 22 4.81 6.14 -12.53
N TYR A 23 4.81 6.26 -13.85
CA TYR A 23 5.91 6.88 -14.61
C TYR A 23 6.05 8.40 -14.38
N LEU A 24 4.92 9.10 -14.21
CA LEU A 24 4.91 10.55 -13.97
C LEU A 24 5.19 10.92 -12.52
N CYS A 25 4.88 10.05 -11.57
CA CYS A 25 4.96 10.31 -10.13
C CYS A 25 6.34 10.85 -9.68
N PRO A 26 7.50 10.26 -10.06
CA PRO A 26 8.82 10.79 -9.69
C PRO A 26 9.12 12.16 -10.29
N LYS A 27 8.57 12.47 -11.47
CA LYS A 27 8.74 13.78 -12.12
C LYS A 27 7.96 14.87 -11.38
N LEU A 28 6.76 14.54 -10.90
CA LEU A 28 5.92 15.44 -10.12
C LEU A 28 6.56 15.81 -8.78
N THR A 29 7.29 14.88 -8.16
CA THR A 29 7.92 15.11 -6.85
C THR A 29 9.27 15.81 -6.90
N LYS A 30 9.94 15.83 -8.06
CA LYS A 30 11.33 16.34 -8.22
C LYS A 30 11.52 17.81 -7.83
N HIS A 31 10.49 18.63 -7.97
CA HIS A 31 10.54 20.07 -7.69
C HIS A 31 10.05 20.45 -6.28
N LEU A 32 9.64 19.48 -5.48
CA LEU A 32 9.13 19.73 -4.13
C LEU A 32 10.27 19.96 -3.14
N LEU A 33 10.09 20.94 -2.26
CA LEU A 33 11.05 21.23 -1.20
C LEU A 33 11.04 20.11 -0.13
N PRO A 34 12.21 19.63 0.32
CA PRO A 34 12.35 18.50 1.27
C PRO A 34 11.72 18.73 2.65
N TYR A 35 11.40 19.98 2.98
CA TYR A 35 10.83 20.37 4.29
C TYR A 35 9.41 20.95 4.17
N SER A 36 8.73 20.73 3.04
CA SER A 36 7.37 21.23 2.86
C SER A 36 6.35 20.46 3.72
N TYR A 37 6.17 20.89 4.97
CA TYR A 37 5.12 20.40 5.86
C TYR A 37 3.71 20.46 5.25
N ILE A 38 3.51 21.34 4.27
CA ILE A 38 2.26 21.49 3.53
C ILE A 38 1.94 20.22 2.73
N VAL A 39 2.92 19.63 2.04
CA VAL A 39 2.68 18.45 1.19
C VAL A 39 2.31 17.24 2.05
N GLU A 40 2.98 17.07 3.19
CA GLU A 40 2.67 16.00 4.14
C GLU A 40 1.25 16.13 4.70
N LYS A 41 0.87 17.34 5.10
CA LYS A 41 -0.49 17.61 5.57
C LYS A 41 -1.51 17.32 4.47
N ILE A 42 -1.24 17.69 3.22
CA ILE A 42 -2.12 17.39 2.09
C ILE A 42 -2.27 15.86 1.91
N ILE A 43 -1.17 15.11 1.91
CA ILE A 43 -1.23 13.64 1.79
C ILE A 43 -2.03 13.03 2.94
N CYS A 44 -1.78 13.43 4.19
CA CYS A 44 -2.56 12.97 5.35
C CYS A 44 -4.04 13.28 5.21
N ILE A 45 -4.39 14.52 4.85
CA ILE A 45 -5.78 14.95 4.67
C ILE A 45 -6.44 14.14 3.55
N LEU A 46 -5.75 13.91 2.43
CA LEU A 46 -6.28 13.12 1.31
C LEU A 46 -6.57 11.66 1.72
N ILE A 47 -5.68 11.03 2.51
CA ILE A 47 -5.91 9.68 3.01
C ILE A 47 -7.11 9.64 3.96
N ILE A 48 -7.18 10.57 4.91
CA ILE A 48 -8.29 10.63 5.88
C ILE A 48 -9.61 10.86 5.13
N LEU A 49 -9.63 11.81 4.22
CA LEU A 49 -10.78 12.17 3.41
C LEU A 49 -11.26 10.97 2.58
N GLU A 50 -10.34 10.26 1.93
CA GLU A 50 -10.69 9.09 1.13
C GLU A 50 -11.26 7.95 1.98
N ILE A 51 -10.72 7.68 3.18
CA ILE A 51 -11.30 6.71 4.12
C ILE A 51 -12.70 7.14 4.56
N THR A 52 -12.89 8.42 4.90
CA THR A 52 -14.22 8.92 5.31
C THR A 52 -15.24 8.83 4.20
N PHE A 53 -14.86 9.14 2.96
CA PHE A 53 -15.74 9.03 1.80
C PHE A 53 -16.10 7.60 1.46
N GLU A 54 -15.15 6.66 1.60
CA GLU A 54 -15.44 5.23 1.43
C GLU A 54 -16.50 4.77 2.44
N GLN A 55 -16.30 5.06 3.74
CA GLN A 55 -17.23 4.66 4.79
C GLN A 55 -18.60 5.33 4.64
N PHE A 56 -18.63 6.62 4.31
CA PHE A 56 -19.87 7.33 4.01
C PHE A 56 -20.60 6.72 2.81
N SER A 57 -19.86 6.33 1.76
CA SER A 57 -20.44 5.67 0.59
C SER A 57 -21.11 4.35 0.95
N TYR A 58 -20.45 3.49 1.75
CA TYR A 58 -21.05 2.24 2.23
C TYR A 58 -22.33 2.46 3.04
N ILE A 59 -22.35 3.47 3.91
CA ILE A 59 -23.54 3.81 4.70
C ILE A 59 -24.66 4.33 3.78
N SER A 60 -24.34 5.24 2.86
CA SER A 60 -25.32 5.84 1.94
C SER A 60 -25.97 4.83 0.99
N MET A 61 -25.25 3.78 0.61
CA MET A 61 -25.76 2.70 -0.24
C MET A 61 -26.60 1.68 0.52
N GLY A 62 -26.70 1.80 1.85
CA GLY A 62 -27.44 0.86 2.71
C GLY A 62 -26.80 -0.53 2.80
N SER A 63 -25.56 -0.68 2.34
CA SER A 63 -24.83 -1.96 2.32
C SER A 63 -23.84 -2.09 3.47
N TYR A 64 -23.93 -1.23 4.48
CA TYR A 64 -22.96 -1.21 5.57
C TYR A 64 -23.18 -2.43 6.45
N ASP A 65 -22.24 -3.36 6.37
CA ASP A 65 -22.16 -4.49 7.26
C ASP A 65 -20.84 -4.44 8.05
N VAL A 66 -20.96 -4.43 9.37
CA VAL A 66 -19.82 -4.35 10.29
C VAL A 66 -18.86 -5.53 10.07
N TYR A 67 -19.34 -6.68 9.59
CA TYR A 67 -18.49 -7.85 9.40
C TYR A 67 -17.66 -7.83 8.11
N THR A 68 -17.92 -6.89 7.19
CA THR A 68 -17.27 -6.87 5.86
C THR A 68 -16.75 -5.49 5.45
N CYS A 69 -17.36 -4.42 5.96
CA CYS A 69 -17.11 -3.05 5.51
C CYS A 69 -16.12 -2.27 6.38
N LEU A 70 -15.66 -2.81 7.52
CA LEU A 70 -14.68 -2.10 8.33
C LEU A 70 -13.38 -1.86 7.54
N PRO A 71 -12.74 -0.69 7.74
CA PRO A 71 -11.51 -0.33 7.05
C PRO A 71 -10.29 -1.03 7.67
N ILE A 72 -10.35 -2.35 7.78
CA ILE A 72 -9.31 -3.22 8.36
C ILE A 72 -8.48 -3.93 7.27
N ARG A 73 -8.85 -3.77 5.98
CA ARG A 73 -8.11 -4.33 4.85
C ARG A 73 -6.64 -3.90 4.84
N ILE A 74 -5.77 -4.72 4.26
CA ILE A 74 -4.31 -4.50 4.29
C ILE A 74 -3.88 -3.17 3.63
N SER A 75 -4.58 -2.73 2.59
CA SER A 75 -4.37 -1.42 1.97
C SER A 75 -4.72 -0.26 2.92
N ARG A 76 -5.78 -0.42 3.72
CA ARG A 76 -6.19 0.55 4.76
C ARG A 76 -5.21 0.55 5.92
N PHE A 77 -4.73 -0.61 6.33
CA PHE A 77 -3.67 -0.68 7.34
C PHE A 77 -2.40 0.03 6.88
N THR A 78 -2.05 -0.14 5.60
CA THR A 78 -0.92 0.55 4.98
C THR A 78 -1.12 2.06 4.94
N SER A 79 -2.34 2.55 4.71
CA SER A 79 -2.63 3.98 4.74
C SER A 79 -2.57 4.57 6.16
N TYR A 80 -2.97 3.82 7.19
CA TYR A 80 -2.74 4.21 8.59
C TYR A 80 -1.26 4.28 8.94
N ILE A 81 -0.45 3.32 8.48
CA ILE A 81 1.01 3.39 8.65
C ILE A 81 1.58 4.64 7.95
N CYS A 82 1.08 4.98 6.76
CA CYS A 82 1.48 6.19 6.04
C CYS A 82 1.23 7.45 6.88
N ILE A 83 0.03 7.57 7.44
CA ILE A 83 -0.33 8.68 8.33
C ILE A 83 0.62 8.70 9.54
N ALA A 84 0.85 7.56 10.19
CA ALA A 84 1.76 7.47 11.33
C ALA A 84 3.20 7.90 10.96
N ILE A 85 3.70 7.53 9.79
CA ILE A 85 5.03 7.96 9.32
C ILE A 85 5.09 9.47 9.12
N LEU A 86 4.08 10.05 8.48
CA LEU A 86 4.06 11.50 8.21
C LEU A 86 3.97 12.32 9.51
N PHE A 87 3.27 11.83 10.52
CA PHE A 87 3.18 12.49 11.84
C PHE A 87 4.42 12.27 12.71
N PHE A 88 4.84 11.02 12.91
CA PHE A 88 5.91 10.67 13.86
C PHE A 88 7.32 10.70 13.24
N LYS A 89 7.42 10.75 11.92
CA LYS A 89 8.70 10.69 11.17
C LYS A 89 9.56 9.48 11.55
N ASN A 90 8.92 8.34 11.87
CA ASN A 90 9.60 7.14 12.32
C ASN A 90 10.12 6.31 11.14
N TYR A 91 11.44 6.20 11.03
CA TYR A 91 12.14 5.43 10.00
C TYR A 91 11.89 3.91 10.05
N GLN A 92 11.56 3.36 11.22
CA GLN A 92 11.28 1.91 11.33
C GLN A 92 9.98 1.54 10.62
N LEU A 93 8.94 2.38 10.78
CA LEU A 93 7.65 2.20 10.11
C LEU A 93 7.79 2.35 8.59
N PHE A 94 8.70 3.22 8.14
CA PHE A 94 8.96 3.41 6.72
C PHE A 94 9.43 2.13 6.02
N ASN A 95 10.25 1.31 6.69
CA ASN A 95 10.64 0.02 6.14
C ASN A 95 9.39 -0.78 5.77
N ILE A 96 8.49 -1.05 6.72
CA ILE A 96 7.29 -1.85 6.45
C ILE A 96 6.40 -1.19 5.39
N PHE A 97 6.20 0.12 5.50
CA PHE A 97 5.37 0.88 4.57
C PHE A 97 5.87 0.76 3.13
N PHE A 98 7.18 0.81 2.89
CA PHE A 98 7.75 0.80 1.55
C PHE A 98 7.35 -0.44 0.74
N SER A 99 7.52 -1.65 1.29
CA SER A 99 7.08 -2.87 0.60
C SER A 99 5.57 -2.97 0.53
N TRP A 100 4.86 -2.68 1.63
CA TRP A 100 3.42 -2.91 1.71
C TRP A 100 2.65 -2.02 0.76
N SER A 101 3.00 -0.74 0.69
CA SER A 101 2.37 0.23 -0.23
C SER A 101 2.55 -0.15 -1.69
N LEU A 102 3.74 -0.61 -2.11
CA LEU A 102 3.98 -1.08 -3.47
C LEU A 102 3.16 -2.33 -3.79
N VAL A 103 3.22 -3.35 -2.92
CA VAL A 103 2.49 -4.61 -3.13
C VAL A 103 0.98 -4.40 -3.09
N CYS A 104 0.47 -3.62 -2.14
CA CYS A 104 -0.95 -3.31 -2.05
C CYS A 104 -1.43 -2.52 -3.25
N SER A 105 -0.67 -1.51 -3.69
CA SER A 105 -1.09 -0.65 -4.81
C SER A 105 -1.06 -1.38 -6.14
N ILE A 106 0.07 -2.03 -6.44
CA ILE A 106 0.25 -2.75 -7.70
C ILE A 106 -0.61 -4.01 -7.73
N GLY A 107 -0.56 -4.83 -6.69
CA GLY A 107 -1.37 -6.04 -6.63
C GLY A 107 -2.85 -5.74 -6.49
N GLY A 108 -3.24 -4.69 -5.77
CA GLY A 108 -4.63 -4.23 -5.70
C GLY A 108 -5.18 -3.80 -7.06
N MET A 109 -4.36 -3.16 -7.90
CA MET A 109 -4.73 -2.83 -9.27
C MET A 109 -4.79 -4.05 -10.20
N ILE A 110 -3.85 -4.99 -10.08
CA ILE A 110 -3.81 -6.21 -10.90
C ILE A 110 -4.99 -7.13 -10.60
N TYR A 111 -5.20 -7.46 -9.32
CA TYR A 111 -6.25 -8.38 -8.90
C TYR A 111 -7.64 -7.76 -8.84
N PHE A 112 -7.72 -6.42 -8.87
CA PHE A 112 -8.93 -5.59 -8.87
C PHE A 112 -10.09 -6.17 -8.05
N PRO A 113 -10.20 -5.79 -6.76
CA PRO A 113 -11.16 -6.41 -5.87
C PRO A 113 -12.59 -6.26 -6.38
N ASN A 114 -13.36 -7.35 -6.36
CA ASN A 114 -14.79 -7.26 -6.59
C ASN A 114 -15.45 -6.58 -5.37
N LEU A 115 -15.77 -5.30 -5.52
CA LEU A 115 -16.40 -4.50 -4.46
C LEU A 115 -17.90 -4.82 -4.26
N GLY A 116 -18.45 -5.80 -4.99
CA GLY A 116 -19.86 -6.19 -4.90
C GLY A 116 -20.81 -5.27 -5.69
N TYR A 117 -20.27 -4.32 -6.46
CA TYR A 117 -21.01 -3.32 -7.21
C TYR A 117 -20.73 -3.41 -8.70
N ARG A 118 -21.70 -3.01 -9.53
CA ARG A 118 -21.46 -2.84 -10.97
C ARG A 118 -20.63 -1.58 -11.20
N TYR A 119 -19.61 -1.69 -12.02
CA TYR A 119 -18.89 -0.53 -12.54
C TYR A 119 -19.80 0.28 -13.48
N PRO A 120 -19.74 1.63 -13.49
CA PRO A 120 -18.95 2.53 -12.65
C PRO A 120 -19.66 2.89 -11.32
N ASN A 121 -18.95 2.76 -10.20
CA ASN A 121 -19.41 3.17 -8.86
C ASN A 121 -18.32 4.02 -8.18
N ILE A 122 -18.71 4.99 -7.35
CA ILE A 122 -17.81 5.85 -6.57
C ILE A 122 -16.75 5.07 -5.79
N LEU A 123 -17.10 3.88 -5.28
CA LEU A 123 -16.18 3.00 -4.55
C LEU A 123 -14.99 2.54 -5.40
N TYR A 124 -15.18 2.33 -6.71
CA TYR A 124 -14.09 1.98 -7.62
C TYR A 124 -13.14 3.17 -7.84
N TYR A 125 -13.67 4.39 -7.92
CA TYR A 125 -12.86 5.60 -8.05
C TYR A 125 -12.08 5.90 -6.76
N LEU A 126 -12.70 5.74 -5.59
CA LEU A 126 -12.03 5.85 -4.29
C LEU A 126 -10.94 4.80 -4.12
N PHE A 127 -11.22 3.55 -4.50
CA PHE A 127 -10.21 2.49 -4.52
C PHE A 127 -9.04 2.85 -5.43
N PHE A 128 -9.31 3.35 -6.65
CA PHE A 128 -8.24 3.80 -7.54
C PHE A 128 -7.40 4.94 -6.94
N PHE A 129 -8.07 5.93 -6.38
CA PHE A 129 -7.44 7.10 -5.79
C PHE A 129 -6.56 6.74 -4.58
N SER A 130 -7.02 5.85 -3.69
CA SER A 130 -6.25 5.41 -2.53
C SER A 130 -4.92 4.74 -2.92
N ASN A 131 -4.92 3.88 -3.94
CA ASN A 131 -3.70 3.24 -4.44
C ASN A 131 -2.75 4.27 -5.10
N CYS A 132 -3.28 5.27 -5.80
CA CYS A 132 -2.46 6.36 -6.34
C CYS A 132 -1.82 7.19 -5.22
N ILE A 133 -2.56 7.50 -4.14
CA ILE A 133 -2.02 8.23 -2.99
C ILE A 133 -0.92 7.42 -2.29
N LEU A 134 -1.10 6.12 -2.10
CA LEU A 134 -0.09 5.26 -1.48
C LEU A 134 1.24 5.28 -2.27
N VAL A 135 1.16 5.14 -3.59
CA VAL A 135 2.33 5.24 -4.49
C VAL A 135 2.93 6.64 -4.48
N TYR A 136 2.11 7.68 -4.45
CA TYR A 136 2.62 9.05 -4.38
C TYR A 136 3.35 9.30 -3.05
N ALA A 137 2.79 8.80 -1.95
CA ALA A 137 3.39 8.91 -0.62
C ALA A 137 4.71 8.16 -0.50
N THR A 138 4.85 6.98 -1.13
CA THR A 138 6.13 6.27 -1.15
C THR A 138 7.19 7.05 -1.90
N VAL A 139 6.89 7.52 -3.11
CA VAL A 139 7.83 8.30 -3.94
C VAL A 139 8.20 9.60 -3.22
N TYR A 140 7.24 10.27 -2.57
CA TYR A 140 7.51 11.45 -1.76
C TYR A 140 8.47 11.15 -0.60
N LEU A 141 8.22 10.07 0.16
CA LEU A 141 9.07 9.69 1.29
C LEU A 141 10.48 9.27 0.85
N THR A 142 10.63 8.63 -0.32
CA THR A 142 11.95 8.23 -0.86
C THR A 142 12.70 9.39 -1.49
N GLU A 143 12.10 10.15 -2.40
CA GLU A 143 12.79 11.17 -3.20
C GLU A 143 12.95 12.49 -2.44
N VAL A 144 11.88 12.95 -1.77
CA VAL A 144 11.83 14.28 -1.15
C VAL A 144 12.37 14.22 0.27
N ARG A 145 11.89 13.27 1.08
CA ARG A 145 12.35 13.08 2.47
C ARG A 145 13.64 12.25 2.60
N LYS A 146 14.09 11.58 1.54
CA LYS A 146 15.32 10.76 1.52
C LYS A 146 15.33 9.68 2.61
N PHE A 147 14.17 9.08 2.87
CA PHE A 147 14.09 7.97 3.80
C PHE A 147 14.79 6.75 3.21
N ASN A 148 15.80 6.27 3.93
CA ASN A 148 16.58 5.10 3.55
C ASN A 148 16.04 3.85 4.22
N ILE A 149 16.07 2.75 3.48
CA ILE A 149 15.65 1.44 3.97
C ILE A 149 16.75 0.87 4.87
N ASN A 150 16.36 0.39 6.05
CA ASN A 150 17.29 -0.19 7.01
C ASN A 150 17.69 -1.63 6.63
N LYS A 151 18.85 -2.10 7.10
CA LYS A 151 19.31 -3.48 6.92
C LYS A 151 18.39 -4.52 7.58
N TYR A 152 17.67 -4.11 8.62
CA TYR A 152 16.70 -4.95 9.33
C TYR A 152 15.30 -4.94 8.69
N ALA A 153 15.09 -4.22 7.59
CA ALA A 153 13.79 -4.07 6.95
C ALA A 153 13.13 -5.41 6.58
N LEU A 154 13.90 -6.41 6.16
CA LEU A 154 13.38 -7.76 5.90
C LEU A 154 12.74 -8.38 7.15
N ARG A 155 13.47 -8.36 8.26
CA ARG A 155 13.01 -8.95 9.53
C ARG A 155 11.79 -8.22 10.04
N ASP A 156 11.83 -6.89 10.02
CA ASP A 156 10.73 -6.05 10.51
C ASP A 156 9.49 -6.29 9.64
N ASN A 157 9.62 -6.30 8.31
CA ASN A 157 8.51 -6.61 7.40
C ASN A 157 7.89 -8.00 7.68
N PHE A 158 8.72 -9.03 7.87
CA PHE A 158 8.23 -10.38 8.20
C PHE A 158 7.44 -10.42 9.50
N ILE A 159 7.96 -9.81 10.57
CA ILE A 159 7.30 -9.78 11.89
C ILE A 159 5.95 -9.06 11.78
N PHE A 160 5.91 -7.90 11.11
CA PHE A 160 4.68 -7.14 10.95
C PHE A 160 3.65 -7.87 10.09
N CYS A 161 4.07 -8.58 9.04
CA CYS A 161 3.17 -9.43 8.26
C CYS A 161 2.54 -10.52 9.12
N ILE A 162 3.35 -11.26 9.89
CA ILE A 162 2.85 -12.32 10.79
C ILE A 162 1.85 -11.74 11.79
N LEU A 163 2.19 -10.59 12.40
CA LEU A 163 1.33 -9.93 13.38
C LEU A 163 -0.01 -9.50 12.76
N TYR A 164 -0.01 -8.88 11.59
CA TYR A 164 -1.23 -8.46 10.89
C TYR A 164 -2.09 -9.65 10.47
N PHE A 165 -1.52 -10.67 9.82
CA PHE A 165 -2.29 -11.82 9.36
C PHE A 165 -2.84 -12.65 10.53
N SER A 166 -2.08 -12.77 11.62
CA SER A 166 -2.56 -13.39 12.85
C SER A 166 -3.73 -12.61 13.44
N PHE A 167 -3.65 -11.27 13.48
CA PHE A 167 -4.74 -10.42 13.95
C PHE A 167 -6.02 -10.61 13.12
N ILE A 168 -5.93 -10.58 11.78
CA ILE A 168 -7.08 -10.82 10.90
C ILE A 168 -7.65 -12.23 11.07
N TYR A 169 -6.78 -13.23 11.19
CA TYR A 169 -7.20 -14.62 11.39
C TYR A 169 -8.01 -14.76 12.68
N PHE A 170 -7.49 -14.24 13.80
CA PHE A 170 -8.21 -14.26 15.06
C PHE A 170 -9.55 -13.52 14.95
N LEU A 171 -9.56 -12.33 14.33
CA LEU A 171 -10.78 -11.54 14.16
C LEU A 171 -11.84 -12.32 13.37
N ASN A 172 -11.46 -12.91 12.23
CA ASN A 172 -12.35 -13.74 11.42
C ASN A 172 -12.87 -14.96 12.21
N THR A 173 -12.03 -15.64 12.99
CA THR A 173 -12.46 -16.80 13.78
C THR A 173 -13.37 -16.47 14.95
N PHE A 174 -13.16 -15.34 15.64
CA PHE A 174 -13.96 -14.97 16.81
C PHE A 174 -15.29 -14.30 16.44
N THR A 175 -15.30 -13.49 15.38
CA THR A 175 -16.48 -12.71 15.00
C THR A 175 -17.26 -13.34 13.85
N ASN A 176 -16.80 -14.49 13.32
CA ASN A 176 -17.29 -15.08 12.07
C ASN A 176 -17.33 -14.06 10.91
N ALA A 177 -16.45 -13.05 10.96
CA ALA A 177 -16.34 -12.04 9.93
C ALA A 177 -15.60 -12.56 8.70
N ASN A 178 -15.87 -11.93 7.55
CA ASN A 178 -15.29 -12.29 6.27
C ASN A 178 -14.35 -11.19 5.80
N TYR A 179 -13.23 -10.97 6.51
CA TYR A 179 -12.19 -10.06 6.03
C TYR A 179 -11.19 -10.79 5.14
N PRO A 180 -10.83 -10.20 3.98
CA PRO A 180 -9.82 -10.77 3.09
C PRO A 180 -8.42 -10.64 3.71
N TYR A 181 -7.60 -11.67 3.54
CA TYR A 181 -6.21 -11.65 4.00
C TYR A 181 -5.35 -10.81 3.04
N GLY A 182 -5.28 -11.19 1.76
CA GLY A 182 -4.49 -10.50 0.75
C GLY A 182 -5.15 -10.55 -0.63
N PHE A 183 -4.99 -9.48 -1.42
CA PHE A 183 -5.51 -9.37 -2.80
C PHE A 183 -6.97 -9.80 -2.95
N SER A 184 -7.84 -9.40 -2.02
CA SER A 184 -9.28 -9.77 -1.96
C SER A 184 -9.59 -11.26 -1.87
N SER A 185 -8.63 -12.08 -1.47
CA SER A 185 -8.83 -13.51 -1.26
C SER A 185 -8.85 -13.88 0.23
N TYR A 186 -9.66 -14.88 0.55
CA TYR A 186 -9.89 -15.38 1.92
C TYR A 186 -9.00 -16.59 2.26
N ASN A 187 -8.13 -17.01 1.33
CA ASN A 187 -7.27 -18.16 1.52
C ASN A 187 -6.01 -17.77 2.28
N LEU A 188 -5.58 -18.64 3.20
CA LEU A 188 -4.34 -18.45 3.95
C LEU A 188 -3.09 -18.43 3.04
N LEU A 189 -3.15 -19.09 1.88
CA LEU A 189 -2.12 -18.98 0.84
C LEU A 189 -1.89 -17.54 0.37
N SER A 190 -2.93 -16.70 0.35
CA SER A 190 -2.77 -15.31 -0.09
C SER A 190 -1.99 -14.45 0.90
N ALA A 191 -2.08 -14.79 2.19
CA ALA A 191 -1.24 -14.19 3.21
C ALA A 191 0.22 -14.55 2.95
N ILE A 192 0.49 -15.83 2.68
CA ILE A 192 1.84 -16.34 2.38
C ILE A 192 2.39 -15.72 1.09
N THR A 193 1.58 -15.59 0.03
CA THR A 193 2.04 -14.95 -1.21
C THR A 193 2.34 -13.48 -0.98
N PHE A 194 1.52 -12.76 -0.21
CA PHE A 194 1.78 -11.37 0.15
C PHE A 194 3.09 -11.22 0.94
N THR A 195 3.36 -12.09 1.93
CA THR A 195 4.63 -12.05 2.69
C THR A 195 5.83 -12.34 1.80
N LEU A 196 5.74 -13.30 0.89
CA LEU A 196 6.81 -13.59 -0.06
C LEU A 196 7.05 -12.42 -1.02
N ILE A 197 6.01 -11.83 -1.59
CA ILE A 197 6.18 -10.72 -2.54
C ILE A 197 6.77 -9.49 -1.85
N THR A 198 6.26 -9.13 -0.66
CA THR A 198 6.80 -7.98 0.09
C THR A 198 8.27 -8.17 0.49
N THR A 199 8.71 -9.41 0.71
CA THR A 199 10.10 -9.69 1.11
C THR A 199 11.04 -9.73 -0.10
N ILE A 200 10.59 -10.23 -1.25
CA ILE A 200 11.35 -10.23 -2.51
C ILE A 200 11.73 -8.80 -2.93
N ILE A 201 10.86 -7.80 -2.70
CA ILE A 201 11.13 -6.39 -3.01
C ILE A 201 12.41 -5.85 -2.36
N TYR A 202 12.81 -6.39 -1.20
CA TYR A 202 14.04 -5.96 -0.52
C TYR A 202 15.32 -6.59 -1.06
N ILE A 203 15.23 -7.69 -1.81
CA ILE A 203 16.41 -8.43 -2.29
C ILE A 203 17.32 -7.55 -3.17
N PRO A 204 16.81 -6.81 -4.18
CA PRO A 204 17.65 -5.94 -5.00
C PRO A 204 18.33 -4.83 -4.19
N ILE A 205 17.63 -4.31 -3.19
CA ILE A 205 18.07 -3.18 -2.36
C ILE A 205 19.18 -3.62 -1.40
N LEU A 206 19.06 -4.82 -0.84
CA LEU A 206 20.11 -5.42 0.00
C LEU A 206 21.36 -5.77 -0.79
N TYR A 207 21.21 -6.17 -2.06
CA TYR A 207 22.33 -6.45 -2.95
C TYR A 207 23.05 -5.16 -3.35
N SER A 208 22.32 -4.12 -3.77
CA SER A 208 22.87 -2.82 -4.16
C SER A 208 23.64 -2.12 -3.01
N ASN A 209 23.14 -2.22 -1.77
CA ASN A 209 23.85 -1.68 -0.60
C ASN A 209 25.18 -2.41 -0.28
N LYS A 210 25.37 -3.65 -0.74
CA LYS A 210 26.66 -4.35 -0.60
C LYS A 210 27.69 -3.85 -1.60
N GLU A 211 27.28 -3.53 -2.83
CA GLU A 211 28.19 -3.07 -3.89
C GLU A 211 28.77 -1.67 -3.62
N PHE A 212 28.06 -0.80 -2.90
CA PHE A 212 28.59 0.53 -2.51
C PHE A 212 29.60 0.52 -1.34
N SER A 213 29.86 -0.64 -0.72
CA SER A 213 30.82 -0.76 0.39
C SER A 213 32.22 -1.24 0.00
N PHE A 214 32.46 -1.52 -1.30
CA PHE A 214 33.79 -1.83 -1.81
C PHE A 214 34.45 -0.58 -2.39
N ASN A 215 35.61 -0.25 -1.81
CA ASN A 215 36.56 0.80 -2.21
C ASN A 215 36.26 2.25 -1.83
N PHE A 216 36.80 2.68 -0.68
CA PHE A 216 37.74 3.83 -0.63
C PHE A 216 38.63 3.77 0.63
N ARG A 217 39.37 2.67 0.83
CA ARG A 217 40.62 2.74 1.61
C ARG A 217 41.73 3.19 0.66
N LYS A 218 41.79 4.49 0.35
CA LYS A 218 43.03 5.11 -0.14
C LYS A 218 44.06 4.93 0.97
N ARG A 219 44.99 3.97 0.78
CA ARG A 219 46.26 3.94 1.50
C ARG A 219 46.92 5.30 1.27
N LYS A 220 47.02 6.13 2.32
CA LYS A 220 47.93 7.27 2.31
C LYS A 220 49.35 6.70 2.26
N LYS A 221 50.13 7.16 1.27
CA LYS A 221 51.59 7.00 1.24
C LYS A 221 52.20 7.79 2.39
#